data_AF-A0A1M1NF36-F1
#
_entry.id   AF-A0A1M1NF36-F1
#
_cell.length_a   1.000
_cell.length_b   1.000
_cell.length_c   1.000
_cell.angle_alpha   90.00
_cell.angle_beta   90.00
_cell.angle_gamma   90.00
#
_symmetry.space_group_name_H-M   'P 1'
#
loop_
_entity.id
_entity.type
_entity.pdbx_description
1 polymer ?
#
loop_
_entity_poly.entity_id
_entity_poly.type
_entity_poly.pdbx_seq_one_letter_code
_entity_poly.pdbx_strand_id
1 'polypeptide(L)'
;MRRWHTCFFILLFCGFSGNVLCKESINEAIERLYQPLTSNDDIPITDEFSLDLRSNMSATPGKMTPWLNNNLLCRCVDDAFVSAEIIQSTHLNGRRTHVLLQLVIKQNHTDIHRLLGLMLVRKNDNHRWLIEDIDDGTEIPNSLRAEIREDTRMKRRAVINEPSSDHFSHSVSMTALLAQPEKYHLQKVVIEGVGNIEFEGNTLYLNKESWENFVQSDSVWLDIDFPNPVVTLARARQLNGDYVRIAGTFDMDIRGHLGMWSGGIIDITLYERVTNRKEFARHREQEIKKLQTESTKNNMETMTK
;
A
#
# COMPACT_ATOMS: atom_id res chain seq x y z
N MET A 1 36.57 -38.23 -19.81
CA MET A 1 37.52 -38.26 -18.67
C MET A 1 38.43 -37.03 -18.73
N ARG A 2 38.58 -36.35 -17.58
CA ARG A 2 39.44 -35.18 -17.28
C ARG A 2 39.09 -33.85 -17.97
N ARG A 3 38.77 -32.83 -17.15
CA ARG A 3 39.75 -31.80 -16.77
C ARG A 3 39.25 -30.90 -15.63
N TRP A 4 40.10 -30.76 -14.61
CA TRP A 4 40.08 -29.70 -13.61
C TRP A 4 40.29 -28.34 -14.26
N HIS A 5 39.69 -27.29 -13.70
CA HIS A 5 40.29 -25.96 -13.72
C HIS A 5 40.24 -25.34 -12.33
N THR A 6 41.40 -25.43 -11.68
CA THR A 6 41.89 -24.68 -10.54
C THR A 6 41.92 -23.18 -10.84
N CYS A 7 41.53 -22.37 -9.84
CA CYS A 7 41.79 -20.93 -9.80
C CYS A 7 43.30 -20.69 -9.89
N PHE A 8 43.74 -20.02 -10.96
CA PHE A 8 45.11 -19.57 -11.12
C PHE A 8 45.26 -18.20 -10.46
N PHE A 9 46.07 -18.14 -9.40
CA PHE A 9 46.66 -16.90 -8.91
C PHE A 9 47.70 -16.41 -9.93
N ILE A 10 47.52 -15.20 -10.47
CA ILE A 10 48.60 -14.44 -11.13
C ILE A 10 48.71 -13.09 -10.43
N LEU A 11 49.89 -12.85 -9.87
CA LEU A 11 50.32 -11.60 -9.27
C LEU A 11 50.95 -10.69 -10.35
N LEU A 12 50.68 -9.39 -10.19
CA LEU A 12 51.29 -8.20 -10.82
C LEU A 12 50.99 -7.88 -12.30
N PHE A 13 50.13 -6.87 -12.50
CA PHE A 13 50.51 -5.57 -13.11
C PHE A 13 49.44 -4.51 -12.80
N CYS A 14 49.86 -3.31 -12.41
CA CYS A 14 48.98 -2.17 -12.19
C CYS A 14 48.18 -1.83 -13.45
N GLY A 15 46.86 -1.90 -13.36
CA GLY A 15 45.92 -1.40 -14.34
C GLY A 15 44.56 -1.30 -13.65
N PHE A 16 43.92 -0.13 -13.73
CA PHE A 16 42.62 0.18 -13.15
C PHE A 16 41.66 -1.03 -13.19
N SER A 17 41.47 -1.71 -12.06
CA SER A 17 40.41 -2.69 -11.91
C SER A 17 39.12 -1.90 -11.78
N GLY A 18 38.43 -1.68 -12.90
CA GLY A 18 36.99 -1.44 -12.86
C GLY A 18 36.39 -2.59 -12.06
N ASN A 19 35.82 -2.28 -10.90
CA ASN A 19 35.11 -3.26 -10.10
C ASN A 19 33.97 -3.82 -10.98
N VAL A 20 34.15 -5.02 -11.52
CA VAL A 20 33.03 -5.81 -11.99
C VAL A 20 32.29 -6.19 -10.70
N LEU A 21 31.30 -5.39 -10.29
CA LEU A 21 30.48 -5.69 -9.13
C LEU A 21 29.69 -6.98 -9.44
N CYS A 22 30.21 -8.11 -8.98
CA CYS A 22 29.51 -9.39 -9.05
C CYS A 22 28.16 -9.27 -8.33
N LYS A 23 27.13 -9.90 -8.91
CA LYS A 23 25.80 -9.97 -8.29
C LYS A 23 25.90 -10.84 -7.05
N GLU A 24 25.51 -10.29 -5.90
CA GLU A 24 25.47 -10.98 -4.61
C GLU A 24 24.67 -12.28 -4.69
N SER A 25 25.22 -13.42 -4.28
CA SER A 25 24.50 -14.69 -4.19
C SER A 25 23.48 -14.69 -3.04
N ILE A 26 22.59 -15.68 -2.99
CA ILE A 26 21.63 -15.78 -1.87
C ILE A 26 22.36 -16.03 -0.55
N ASN A 27 23.38 -16.90 -0.55
CA ASN A 27 24.17 -17.18 0.65
C ASN A 27 24.89 -15.92 1.15
N GLU A 28 25.51 -15.16 0.25
CA GLU A 28 26.15 -13.88 0.59
C GLU A 28 25.14 -12.87 1.15
N ALA A 29 23.91 -12.85 0.63
CA ALA A 29 22.85 -11.99 1.18
C ALA A 29 22.44 -12.41 2.58
N ILE A 30 22.23 -13.71 2.84
CA ILE A 30 21.87 -14.21 4.17
C ILE A 30 23.02 -13.97 5.15
N GLU A 31 24.27 -14.25 4.78
CA GLU A 31 25.44 -13.94 5.60
C GLU A 31 25.49 -12.45 5.95
N ARG A 32 25.30 -11.56 4.96
CA ARG A 32 25.30 -10.11 5.19
C ARG A 32 24.15 -9.65 6.09
N LEU A 33 22.95 -10.21 5.93
CA LEU A 33 21.79 -9.82 6.73
C LEU A 33 21.94 -10.23 8.19
N TYR A 34 22.65 -11.33 8.47
CA TYR A 34 22.72 -11.92 9.81
C TYR A 34 24.09 -11.82 10.50
N GLN A 35 25.14 -11.22 9.90
CA GLN A 35 26.45 -11.05 10.53
C GLN A 35 27.00 -9.60 10.60
N PRO A 36 27.35 -9.13 11.82
CA PRO A 36 26.52 -9.27 13.01
C PRO A 36 25.13 -8.68 12.73
N LEU A 37 24.10 -9.12 13.48
CA LEU A 37 22.72 -8.64 13.33
C LEU A 37 22.68 -7.14 13.02
N THR A 38 22.16 -6.80 11.84
CA THR A 38 21.97 -5.41 11.47
C THR A 38 20.91 -4.80 12.38
N SER A 39 21.14 -3.57 12.84
CA SER A 39 20.07 -2.80 13.46
C SER A 39 18.91 -2.65 12.48
N ASN A 40 17.69 -2.45 12.97
CA ASN A 40 16.54 -2.27 12.09
C ASN A 40 16.73 -1.10 11.10
N ASP A 41 17.56 -0.10 11.45
CA ASP A 41 17.88 1.04 10.59
C ASP A 41 18.80 0.68 9.41
N ASP A 42 19.52 -0.43 9.49
CA ASP A 42 20.50 -0.87 8.49
C ASP A 42 19.97 -2.01 7.59
N ILE A 43 18.74 -2.48 7.82
CA ILE A 43 18.17 -3.59 7.04
C ILE A 43 17.81 -3.07 5.64
N PRO A 44 18.36 -3.67 4.56
CA PRO A 44 18.04 -3.28 3.20
C PRO A 44 16.70 -3.88 2.77
N ILE A 45 15.62 -3.26 3.24
CA ILE A 45 14.26 -3.54 2.81
C ILE A 45 13.91 -2.76 1.53
N THR A 46 12.85 -3.14 0.82
CA THR A 46 12.39 -2.36 -0.33
C THR A 46 11.74 -1.04 0.09
N ASP A 47 11.59 -0.13 -0.88
CA ASP A 47 10.90 1.14 -0.69
C ASP A 47 9.46 0.92 -0.21
N GLU A 48 8.78 -0.08 -0.78
CA GLU A 48 7.41 -0.41 -0.43
C GLU A 48 7.29 -0.95 1.01
N PHE A 49 8.25 -1.75 1.47
CA PHE A 49 8.28 -2.20 2.86
C PHE A 49 8.61 -1.04 3.82
N SER A 50 9.55 -0.17 3.43
CA SER A 50 9.85 1.06 4.16
C SER A 50 8.61 1.96 4.31
N LEU A 51 7.81 2.08 3.25
CA LEU A 51 6.55 2.84 3.25
C LEU A 51 5.52 2.22 4.20
N ASP A 52 5.36 0.90 4.20
CA ASP A 52 4.44 0.21 5.13
C ASP A 52 4.81 0.52 6.60
N LEU A 53 6.10 0.49 6.95
CA LEU A 53 6.58 0.83 8.29
C LEU A 53 6.36 2.30 8.66
N ARG A 54 6.65 3.23 7.74
CA ARG A 54 6.43 4.68 7.95
C ARG A 54 4.95 5.02 8.09
N SER A 55 4.12 4.39 7.28
CA SER A 55 2.66 4.53 7.34
C SER A 55 2.11 4.06 8.68
N ASN A 56 2.57 2.91 9.17
CA ASN A 56 2.22 2.41 10.48
C ASN A 56 2.68 3.33 11.61
N MET A 57 3.93 3.80 11.54
CA MET A 57 4.49 4.74 12.52
C MET A 57 3.65 6.01 12.59
N SER A 58 3.25 6.55 11.45
CA SER A 58 2.41 7.76 11.36
C SER A 58 1.01 7.55 11.95
N ALA A 59 0.45 6.35 11.80
CA ALA A 59 -0.84 5.98 12.37
C ALA A 59 -0.78 5.60 13.87
N THR A 60 0.41 5.37 14.43
CA THR A 60 0.56 4.91 15.81
C THR A 60 0.65 6.10 16.77
N PRO A 61 -0.14 6.13 17.88
CA PRO A 61 0.00 7.15 18.92
C PRO A 61 1.44 7.25 19.43
N GLY A 62 1.97 8.47 19.52
CA GLY A 62 3.37 8.71 19.87
C GLY A 62 4.36 8.55 18.71
N LYS A 63 3.88 8.27 17.48
CA LYS A 63 4.68 8.17 16.24
C LYS A 63 5.80 7.14 16.32
N MET A 64 5.54 6.01 16.96
CA MET A 64 6.50 4.93 17.12
C MET A 64 5.84 3.61 16.73
N THR A 65 6.33 2.96 15.68
CA THR A 65 5.76 1.70 15.21
C THR A 65 6.23 0.56 16.13
N PRO A 66 5.32 -0.30 16.65
CA PRO A 66 5.70 -1.44 17.47
C PRO A 66 6.52 -2.47 16.67
N TRP A 67 6.42 -2.43 15.34
CA TRP A 67 7.11 -3.36 14.45
C TRP A 67 8.61 -3.12 14.39
N LEU A 68 9.09 -1.89 14.65
CA LEU A 68 10.53 -1.59 14.74
C LEU A 68 11.12 -1.87 16.14
N ASN A 69 10.29 -2.05 17.17
CA ASN A 69 10.77 -2.48 18.47
C ASN A 69 11.15 -3.97 18.47
N ASN A 70 10.62 -4.74 17.52
CA ASN A 70 11.03 -6.11 17.27
C ASN A 70 12.16 -6.09 16.23
N ASN A 71 13.22 -6.85 16.44
CA ASN A 71 14.21 -7.07 15.39
C ASN A 71 13.53 -7.81 14.22
N LEU A 72 13.44 -7.13 13.07
CA LEU A 72 12.67 -7.59 11.92
C LEU A 72 13.20 -8.91 11.36
N LEU A 73 14.52 -9.13 11.42
CA LEU A 73 15.18 -10.32 10.89
C LEU A 73 14.98 -11.59 11.72
N CYS A 74 14.50 -11.46 12.96
CA CYS A 74 14.10 -12.61 13.80
C CYS A 74 12.62 -12.56 14.23
N ARG A 75 11.93 -11.44 13.95
CA ARG A 75 10.61 -11.08 14.51
C ARG A 75 10.56 -11.30 16.03
N CYS A 76 11.58 -10.84 16.75
CA CYS A 76 11.79 -11.06 18.19
C CYS A 76 12.06 -9.75 18.93
N VAL A 77 11.75 -9.66 20.23
CA VAL A 77 11.76 -8.40 21.01
C VAL A 77 13.16 -8.09 21.56
N ASP A 78 13.77 -8.99 22.33
CA ASP A 78 15.05 -8.73 23.05
C ASP A 78 15.97 -9.96 23.14
N ASP A 79 15.72 -11.00 22.36
CA ASP A 79 16.51 -12.24 22.42
C ASP A 79 17.82 -12.11 21.63
N ALA A 80 18.90 -12.70 22.16
CA ALA A 80 20.19 -12.71 21.47
C ALA A 80 20.15 -13.75 20.34
N PHE A 81 20.13 -13.30 19.09
CA PHE A 81 20.21 -14.22 17.96
C PHE A 81 21.61 -14.81 17.79
N VAL A 82 21.66 -16.09 17.43
CA VAL A 82 22.89 -16.90 17.36
C VAL A 82 23.29 -17.19 15.92
N SER A 83 22.36 -17.69 15.10
CA SER A 83 22.64 -18.04 13.69
C SER A 83 21.36 -18.23 12.86
N ALA A 84 21.51 -18.14 11.55
CA ALA A 84 20.47 -18.45 10.56
C ALA A 84 21.03 -19.44 9.54
N GLU A 85 20.29 -20.51 9.27
CA GLU A 85 20.64 -21.53 8.30
C GLU A 85 19.57 -21.61 7.21
N ILE A 86 20.00 -21.66 5.95
CA ILE A 86 19.07 -21.81 4.83
C ILE A 86 18.58 -23.26 4.79
N ILE A 87 17.28 -23.47 4.94
CA ILE A 87 16.62 -24.76 4.72
C ILE A 87 16.33 -24.94 3.24
N GLN A 88 15.71 -23.93 2.62
CA GLN A 88 15.25 -24.00 1.24
C GLN A 88 15.28 -22.61 0.59
N SER A 89 15.56 -22.58 -0.72
CA SER A 89 15.43 -21.39 -1.55
C SER A 89 14.57 -21.73 -2.78
N THR A 90 13.53 -20.94 -3.00
CA THR A 90 12.55 -21.12 -4.09
C THR A 90 12.53 -19.87 -4.96
N HIS A 91 12.95 -19.99 -6.22
CA HIS A 91 12.86 -18.88 -7.17
C HIS A 91 11.41 -18.63 -7.58
N LEU A 92 11.03 -17.36 -7.60
CA LEU A 92 9.69 -16.90 -7.95
C LEU A 92 9.75 -15.94 -9.15
N ASN A 93 8.57 -15.64 -9.69
CA ASN A 93 8.43 -14.68 -10.78
C ASN A 93 8.89 -13.27 -10.35
N GLY A 94 9.28 -12.44 -11.33
CA GLY A 94 9.67 -11.05 -11.05
C GLY A 94 11.03 -10.91 -10.34
N ARG A 95 11.91 -11.90 -10.48
CA ARG A 95 13.25 -11.93 -9.84
C ARG A 95 13.19 -11.93 -8.32
N ARG A 96 12.11 -12.49 -7.80
CA ARG A 96 11.94 -12.76 -6.38
C ARG A 96 12.51 -14.13 -6.06
N THR A 97 12.95 -14.31 -4.84
CA THR A 97 13.35 -15.60 -4.31
C THR A 97 12.92 -15.66 -2.87
N HIS A 98 12.12 -16.67 -2.55
CA HIS A 98 11.74 -16.96 -1.19
C HIS A 98 12.81 -17.85 -0.57
N VAL A 99 13.30 -17.48 0.61
CA VAL A 99 14.32 -18.22 1.35
C VAL A 99 13.73 -18.60 2.70
N LEU A 100 13.56 -19.91 2.93
CA LEU A 100 13.18 -20.45 4.23
C LEU A 100 14.43 -20.66 5.07
N LEU A 101 14.44 -20.04 6.24
CA LEU A 101 15.53 -20.07 7.20
C LEU A 101 15.11 -20.80 8.48
N GLN A 102 16.06 -21.53 9.07
CA GLN A 102 16.01 -21.91 10.48
C GLN A 102 16.88 -20.93 11.27
N LEU A 103 16.25 -20.17 12.15
CA LEU A 103 16.93 -19.29 13.09
C LEU A 103 17.20 -20.03 14.38
N VAL A 104 18.36 -19.78 14.97
CA VAL A 104 18.71 -20.15 16.35
C VAL A 104 18.74 -18.88 17.17
N ILE A 105 17.84 -18.79 18.14
CA ILE A 105 17.68 -17.63 19.01
C ILE A 105 17.93 -18.07 20.44
N LYS A 106 18.73 -17.30 21.19
CA LYS A 106 19.05 -17.60 22.58
C LYS A 106 18.07 -16.87 23.49
N GLN A 107 17.20 -17.65 24.15
CA GLN A 107 16.20 -17.16 25.08
C GLN A 107 16.37 -17.88 26.42
N ASN A 108 16.48 -17.13 27.53
CA ASN A 108 16.62 -17.67 28.88
C ASN A 108 17.71 -18.77 29.04
N HIS A 109 18.87 -18.58 28.41
CA HIS A 109 19.98 -19.55 28.37
C HIS A 109 19.70 -20.86 27.61
N THR A 110 18.60 -20.92 26.85
CA THR A 110 18.27 -22.04 25.96
C THR A 110 18.23 -21.59 24.51
N ASP A 111 18.68 -22.45 23.61
CA ASP A 111 18.57 -22.21 22.18
C ASP A 111 17.20 -22.67 21.71
N ILE A 112 16.44 -21.75 21.12
CA ILE A 112 15.17 -22.05 20.47
C ILE A 112 15.35 -21.96 18.95
N HIS A 113 14.70 -22.88 18.25
CA HIS A 113 14.70 -22.91 16.79
C HIS A 113 13.40 -22.32 16.26
N ARG A 114 13.50 -21.40 15.30
CA ARG A 114 12.34 -20.77 14.67
C ARG A 114 12.47 -20.79 13.16
N LEU A 115 11.37 -21.03 12.46
CA LEU A 115 11.32 -20.85 11.02
C LEU A 115 11.04 -19.38 10.67
N LEU A 116 11.65 -18.91 9.59
CA LEU A 116 11.38 -17.59 9.04
C LEU A 116 11.51 -17.65 7.52
N GLY A 117 10.54 -17.09 6.79
CA GLY A 117 10.67 -16.87 5.36
C GLY A 117 11.15 -15.45 5.07
N LEU A 118 12.08 -15.30 4.14
CA LEU A 118 12.45 -14.02 3.55
C LEU A 118 12.07 -14.01 2.07
N MET A 119 11.26 -13.03 1.68
CA MET A 119 11.05 -12.70 0.28
C MET A 119 12.15 -11.73 -0.16
N LEU A 120 13.11 -12.22 -0.94
CA LEU A 120 14.21 -11.41 -1.46
C LEU A 120 13.92 -10.98 -2.89
N VAL A 121 14.19 -9.73 -3.23
CA VAL A 121 14.06 -9.19 -4.59
C VAL A 121 15.34 -8.48 -5.02
N ARG A 122 15.63 -8.53 -6.32
CA ARG A 122 16.74 -7.78 -6.92
C ARG A 122 16.27 -6.88 -8.06
N LYS A 123 16.38 -5.56 -7.87
CA LYS A 123 16.14 -4.55 -8.92
C LYS A 123 17.25 -4.60 -9.99
N ASN A 124 16.94 -4.14 -11.21
CA ASN A 124 17.78 -4.31 -12.43
C ASN A 124 19.23 -3.82 -12.28
N ASP A 125 19.39 -2.73 -11.57
CA ASP A 125 20.61 -1.97 -11.29
C ASP A 125 21.27 -2.36 -9.95
N ASN A 126 20.55 -3.13 -9.11
CA ASN A 126 20.99 -3.42 -7.77
C ASN A 126 21.83 -4.69 -7.74
N HIS A 127 23.06 -4.57 -7.24
CA HIS A 127 23.95 -5.70 -7.06
C HIS A 127 23.64 -6.51 -5.81
N ARG A 128 22.80 -5.97 -4.91
CA ARG A 128 22.40 -6.59 -3.64
C ARG A 128 20.94 -7.03 -3.64
N TRP A 129 20.65 -8.04 -2.84
CA TRP A 129 19.29 -8.45 -2.51
C TRP A 129 18.68 -7.51 -1.47
N LEU A 130 17.44 -7.11 -1.74
CA LEU A 130 16.58 -6.38 -0.80
C LEU A 130 15.52 -7.33 -0.23
N ILE A 131 15.09 -7.07 1.00
CA ILE A 131 13.97 -7.77 1.63
C ILE A 131 12.67 -7.09 1.18
N GLU A 132 11.88 -7.81 0.38
CA GLU A 132 10.55 -7.38 -0.02
C GLU A 132 9.51 -7.75 1.04
N ASP A 133 9.68 -8.84 1.77
CA ASP A 133 8.75 -9.28 2.83
C ASP A 133 9.41 -10.30 3.77
N ILE A 134 8.82 -10.50 4.94
CA ILE A 134 9.22 -11.48 5.95
C ILE A 134 7.99 -12.27 6.38
N ASP A 135 8.09 -13.57 6.50
CA ASP A 135 6.99 -14.42 6.97
C ASP A 135 7.42 -15.39 8.08
N ASP A 136 6.45 -16.09 8.67
CA ASP A 136 6.67 -17.01 9.78
C ASP A 136 7.21 -18.40 9.39
N GLY A 137 7.51 -18.62 8.10
CA GLY A 137 8.09 -19.86 7.58
C GLY A 137 7.16 -21.08 7.66
N THR A 138 5.88 -20.88 7.90
CA THR A 138 4.88 -21.95 7.97
C THR A 138 4.43 -22.39 6.57
N GLU A 139 3.63 -23.47 6.48
CA GLU A 139 3.09 -23.96 5.20
C GLU A 139 2.19 -22.94 4.49
N ILE A 140 1.48 -22.11 5.28
CA ILE A 140 0.69 -20.97 4.79
C ILE A 140 1.28 -19.71 5.45
N PRO A 141 2.36 -19.14 4.87
CA PRO A 141 3.16 -18.13 5.54
C PRO A 141 2.39 -16.84 5.78
N ASN A 142 2.46 -16.33 7.02
CA ASN A 142 1.88 -15.03 7.37
C ASN A 142 2.88 -13.90 7.07
N SER A 143 2.53 -13.08 6.06
CA SER A 143 3.29 -11.90 5.65
C SER A 143 3.31 -10.82 6.73
N LEU A 144 4.51 -10.44 7.17
CA LEU A 144 4.73 -9.35 8.10
C LEU A 144 4.25 -8.02 7.51
N ARG A 145 4.46 -7.79 6.21
CA ARG A 145 3.95 -6.57 5.57
C ARG A 145 2.44 -6.51 5.55
N ALA A 146 1.77 -7.63 5.30
CA ALA A 146 0.32 -7.70 5.38
C ALA A 146 -0.18 -7.41 6.81
N GLU A 147 0.49 -7.95 7.84
CA GLU A 147 0.18 -7.65 9.23
C GLU A 147 0.35 -6.16 9.57
N ILE A 148 1.44 -5.54 9.12
CA ILE A 148 1.71 -4.10 9.32
C ILE A 148 0.62 -3.25 8.66
N ARG A 149 0.21 -3.61 7.43
CA ARG A 149 -0.87 -2.91 6.71
C ARG A 149 -2.19 -3.02 7.44
N GLU A 150 -2.55 -4.22 7.89
CA GLU A 150 -3.78 -4.45 8.62
C GLU A 150 -3.80 -3.69 9.96
N ASP A 151 -2.70 -3.71 10.72
CA ASP A 151 -2.55 -2.93 11.95
C ASP A 151 -2.66 -1.42 11.69
N THR A 152 -2.03 -0.93 10.62
CA THR A 152 -2.17 0.47 10.18
C THR A 152 -3.63 0.81 9.88
N ARG A 153 -4.32 -0.07 9.13
CA ARG A 153 -5.74 0.09 8.79
C ARG A 153 -6.60 0.12 10.05
N MET A 154 -6.34 -0.75 11.02
CA MET A 154 -7.06 -0.80 12.30
C MET A 154 -6.85 0.48 13.11
N LYS A 155 -5.61 0.99 13.20
CA LYS A 155 -5.29 2.25 13.89
C LYS A 155 -5.97 3.45 13.23
N ARG A 156 -5.92 3.56 11.90
CA ARG A 156 -6.59 4.64 11.17
C ARG A 156 -8.11 4.59 11.33
N ARG A 157 -8.72 3.39 11.28
CA ARG A 157 -10.16 3.22 11.58
C ARG A 157 -10.52 3.64 13.00
N ALA A 158 -9.67 3.36 13.99
CA ALA A 158 -9.90 3.80 15.37
C ALA A 158 -9.91 5.34 15.49
N VAL A 159 -9.03 6.05 14.77
CA VAL A 159 -9.02 7.52 14.70
C VAL A 159 -10.25 8.06 13.96
N ILE A 160 -10.74 7.38 12.93
CA ILE A 160 -11.96 7.77 12.19
C ILE A 160 -13.23 7.64 13.05
N ASN A 161 -13.25 6.72 14.01
CA ASN A 161 -14.37 6.54 14.93
C ASN A 161 -14.37 7.54 16.11
N GLU A 162 -13.34 8.38 16.25
CA GLU A 162 -13.48 9.62 17.03
C GLU A 162 -14.31 10.62 16.21
N PRO A 163 -15.39 11.20 16.77
CA PRO A 163 -16.25 12.11 16.04
C PRO A 163 -15.54 13.45 15.82
N SER A 164 -14.66 13.51 14.81
CA SER A 164 -14.18 14.79 14.29
C SER A 164 -15.25 15.39 13.39
N SER A 165 -15.83 16.49 13.88
CA SER A 165 -16.86 17.28 13.20
C SER A 165 -16.31 18.10 12.03
N ASP A 166 -15.51 17.50 11.16
CA ASP A 166 -14.96 18.23 10.00
C ASP A 166 -15.86 18.00 8.78
N HIS A 167 -16.80 18.92 8.64
CA HIS A 167 -17.71 19.02 7.52
C HIS A 167 -16.86 19.20 6.24
N PHE A 168 -16.84 18.21 5.34
CA PHE A 168 -16.16 18.31 4.04
C PHE A 168 -16.72 19.51 3.25
N SER A 169 -16.12 20.69 3.41
CA SER A 169 -16.78 21.92 2.99
C SER A 169 -16.58 22.25 1.52
N HIS A 170 -15.56 21.73 0.82
CA HIS A 170 -15.33 22.02 -0.60
C HIS A 170 -14.67 20.85 -1.35
N SER A 171 -15.17 20.52 -2.54
CA SER A 171 -14.54 19.55 -3.44
C SER A 171 -13.30 20.14 -4.10
N VAL A 172 -12.25 19.34 -4.21
CA VAL A 172 -11.02 19.63 -4.94
C VAL A 172 -11.23 19.21 -6.39
N SER A 173 -10.76 20.02 -7.34
CA SER A 173 -10.74 19.66 -8.75
C SER A 173 -9.72 18.54 -8.98
N MET A 174 -10.15 17.45 -9.61
CA MET A 174 -9.27 16.34 -9.99
C MET A 174 -8.11 16.80 -10.88
N THR A 175 -8.35 17.73 -11.81
CA THR A 175 -7.28 18.33 -12.62
C THR A 175 -6.26 19.10 -11.78
N ALA A 176 -6.71 19.85 -10.78
CA ALA A 176 -5.81 20.61 -9.91
C ALA A 176 -4.96 19.67 -9.03
N LEU A 177 -5.56 18.59 -8.54
CA LEU A 177 -4.87 17.55 -7.77
C LEU A 177 -3.79 16.87 -8.62
N LEU A 178 -4.12 16.44 -9.84
CA LEU A 178 -3.16 15.80 -10.74
C LEU A 178 -2.04 16.74 -11.19
N ALA A 179 -2.31 18.04 -11.31
CA ALA A 179 -1.32 19.03 -11.74
C ALA A 179 -0.35 19.46 -10.62
N GLN A 180 -0.75 19.36 -9.35
CA GLN A 180 0.01 19.80 -8.17
C GLN A 180 -0.09 18.77 -7.03
N PRO A 181 0.30 17.50 -7.23
CA PRO A 181 0.11 16.45 -6.24
C PRO A 181 0.79 16.76 -4.90
N GLU A 182 1.94 17.42 -4.92
CA GLU A 182 2.69 17.83 -3.72
C GLU A 182 1.88 18.74 -2.78
N LYS A 183 0.97 19.56 -3.32
CA LYS A 183 0.11 20.45 -2.53
C LYS A 183 -0.94 19.68 -1.72
N TYR A 184 -1.35 18.52 -2.23
CA TYR A 184 -2.44 17.72 -1.67
C TYR A 184 -1.93 16.48 -0.93
N HIS A 185 -0.63 16.21 -0.94
CA HIS A 185 -0.05 15.05 -0.26
C HIS A 185 -0.39 15.04 1.24
N LEU A 186 -0.94 13.91 1.69
CA LEU A 186 -1.47 13.64 3.02
C LEU A 186 -2.60 14.59 3.47
N GLN A 187 -3.27 15.27 2.53
CA GLN A 187 -4.44 16.09 2.81
C GLN A 187 -5.73 15.31 2.62
N LYS A 188 -6.72 15.58 3.47
CA LYS A 188 -8.10 15.13 3.24
C LYS A 188 -8.66 15.85 2.02
N VAL A 189 -9.18 15.09 1.06
CA VAL A 189 -9.75 15.61 -0.18
C VAL A 189 -11.13 15.01 -0.43
N VAL A 190 -11.99 15.80 -1.08
CA VAL A 190 -13.20 15.29 -1.75
C VAL A 190 -13.04 15.58 -3.23
N ILE A 191 -13.06 14.55 -4.06
CA ILE A 191 -12.88 14.70 -5.50
C ILE A 191 -13.97 13.96 -6.25
N GLU A 192 -14.21 14.38 -7.48
CA GLU A 192 -15.17 13.76 -8.38
C GLU A 192 -14.45 13.29 -9.64
N GLY A 193 -14.81 12.10 -10.11
CA GLY A 193 -14.22 11.47 -11.29
C GLY A 193 -15.03 10.25 -11.70
N VAL A 194 -14.55 9.46 -12.66
CA VAL A 194 -15.21 8.24 -13.13
C VAL A 194 -14.62 7.04 -12.39
N GLY A 195 -15.47 6.33 -11.67
CA GLY A 195 -15.06 5.19 -10.85
C GLY A 195 -14.77 3.93 -11.68
N ASN A 196 -13.75 3.18 -11.29
CA ASN A 196 -13.42 1.89 -11.86
C ASN A 196 -12.86 0.94 -10.78
N ILE A 197 -13.51 -0.21 -10.59
CA ILE A 197 -13.15 -1.21 -9.59
C ILE A 197 -12.94 -2.54 -10.29
N GLU A 198 -11.69 -3.02 -10.30
CA GLU A 198 -11.26 -4.26 -10.94
C GLU A 198 -10.00 -4.83 -10.26
N PHE A 199 -9.61 -6.06 -10.62
CA PHE A 199 -8.43 -6.69 -10.03
C PHE A 199 -7.16 -5.89 -10.38
N GLU A 200 -6.42 -5.43 -9.36
CA GLU A 200 -5.20 -4.60 -9.50
C GLU A 200 -5.40 -3.28 -10.28
N GLY A 201 -6.64 -2.83 -10.49
CA GLY A 201 -6.98 -1.66 -11.32
C GLY A 201 -7.96 -0.67 -10.69
N ASN A 202 -8.10 -0.68 -9.36
CA ASN A 202 -9.00 0.24 -8.65
C ASN A 202 -8.58 1.69 -8.86
N THR A 203 -9.41 2.46 -9.55
CA THR A 203 -9.01 3.76 -10.09
C THR A 203 -10.17 4.75 -10.13
N LEU A 204 -9.82 6.02 -9.99
CA LEU A 204 -10.69 7.14 -10.28
C LEU A 204 -10.09 7.92 -11.44
N TYR A 205 -10.76 7.88 -12.59
CA TYR A 205 -10.37 8.63 -13.78
C TYR A 205 -10.91 10.06 -13.73
N LEU A 206 -10.19 10.99 -14.36
CA LEU A 206 -10.57 12.38 -14.47
C LEU A 206 -11.94 12.55 -15.15
N ASN A 207 -12.19 11.78 -16.20
CA ASN A 207 -13.39 11.87 -17.01
C ASN A 207 -13.66 10.54 -17.76
N LYS A 208 -14.78 10.48 -18.49
CA LYS A 208 -15.20 9.28 -19.22
C LYS A 208 -14.28 8.90 -20.38
N GLU A 209 -13.72 9.89 -21.08
CA GLU A 209 -12.80 9.63 -22.19
C GLU A 209 -11.51 8.99 -21.68
N SER A 210 -10.96 9.49 -20.55
CA SER A 210 -9.80 8.90 -19.89
C SER A 210 -10.09 7.47 -19.40
N TRP A 211 -11.30 7.19 -18.90
CA TRP A 211 -11.72 5.84 -18.49
C TRP A 211 -11.85 4.89 -19.69
N GLU A 212 -12.55 5.31 -20.75
CA GLU A 212 -12.75 4.50 -21.97
C GLU A 212 -11.44 4.15 -22.68
N ASN A 213 -10.45 5.05 -22.62
CA ASN A 213 -9.16 4.89 -23.27
C ASN A 213 -8.03 4.45 -22.31
N PHE A 214 -8.33 4.11 -21.05
CA PHE A 214 -7.36 3.69 -20.05
C PHE A 214 -6.18 4.68 -19.86
N VAL A 215 -6.46 5.98 -19.89
CA VAL A 215 -5.44 7.04 -19.74
C VAL A 215 -5.03 7.13 -18.27
N GLN A 216 -4.03 6.34 -17.88
CA GLN A 216 -3.59 6.20 -16.49
C GLN A 216 -3.08 7.50 -15.87
N SER A 217 -2.42 8.36 -16.66
CA SER A 217 -1.94 9.68 -16.21
C SER A 217 -3.08 10.60 -15.74
N ASP A 218 -4.29 10.36 -16.23
CA ASP A 218 -5.50 11.11 -15.89
C ASP A 218 -6.29 10.42 -14.78
N SER A 219 -5.64 9.64 -13.94
CA SER A 219 -6.30 8.90 -12.87
C SER A 219 -5.47 8.84 -11.60
N VAL A 220 -6.15 8.58 -10.49
CA VAL A 220 -5.52 8.23 -9.21
C VAL A 220 -5.90 6.81 -8.83
N TRP A 221 -4.99 6.15 -8.13
CA TRP A 221 -5.24 4.84 -7.55
C TRP A 221 -6.28 4.95 -6.42
N LEU A 222 -7.15 3.96 -6.30
CA LEU A 222 -8.08 3.84 -5.18
C LEU A 222 -7.67 2.68 -4.29
N ASP A 223 -7.15 3.01 -3.11
CA ASP A 223 -6.79 2.03 -2.10
C ASP A 223 -8.02 1.63 -1.29
N ILE A 224 -8.85 0.80 -1.92
CA ILE A 224 -10.06 0.25 -1.30
C ILE A 224 -9.80 -1.19 -0.89
N ASP A 225 -9.44 -1.38 0.37
CA ASP A 225 -9.39 -2.70 0.99
C ASP A 225 -10.80 -3.23 1.22
N PHE A 226 -11.23 -4.17 0.37
CA PHE A 226 -12.48 -4.88 0.57
C PHE A 226 -12.27 -6.09 1.49
N PRO A 227 -13.12 -6.29 2.53
CA PRO A 227 -14.32 -5.50 2.86
C PRO A 227 -14.01 -4.16 3.55
N ASN A 228 -14.60 -3.08 3.02
CA ASN A 228 -14.54 -1.73 3.56
C ASN A 228 -15.89 -1.38 4.25
N PRO A 229 -15.89 -0.80 5.46
CA PRO A 229 -17.11 -0.51 6.23
C PRO A 229 -18.00 0.57 5.60
N VAL A 230 -17.43 1.40 4.71
CA VAL A 230 -18.11 2.52 4.06
C VAL A 230 -18.58 2.12 2.65
N VAL A 231 -17.74 1.40 1.89
CA VAL A 231 -18.06 1.00 0.52
C VAL A 231 -17.94 -0.51 0.34
N THR A 232 -19.05 -1.18 0.00
CA THR A 232 -18.99 -2.61 -0.30
C THR A 232 -18.48 -2.84 -1.72
N LEU A 233 -17.80 -3.96 -1.97
CA LEU A 233 -17.29 -4.32 -3.29
C LEU A 233 -18.41 -4.35 -4.35
N ALA A 234 -19.56 -4.93 -3.98
CA ALA A 234 -20.72 -4.99 -4.86
C ALA A 234 -21.23 -3.59 -5.24
N ARG A 235 -21.29 -2.66 -4.26
CA ARG A 235 -21.73 -1.30 -4.51
C ARG A 235 -20.72 -0.53 -5.36
N ALA A 236 -19.43 -0.68 -5.07
CA ALA A 236 -18.38 0.02 -5.79
C ALA A 236 -18.35 -0.40 -7.28
N ARG A 237 -18.45 -1.71 -7.56
CA ARG A 237 -18.52 -2.25 -8.93
C ARG A 237 -19.76 -1.83 -9.71
N GLN A 238 -20.91 -1.66 -9.04
CA GLN A 238 -22.11 -1.13 -9.69
C GLN A 238 -21.94 0.29 -10.23
N LEU A 239 -20.95 1.04 -9.74
CA LEU A 239 -20.66 2.41 -10.14
C LEU A 239 -19.49 2.50 -11.13
N ASN A 240 -19.00 1.38 -11.66
CA ASN A 240 -17.97 1.40 -12.71
C ASN A 240 -18.48 2.16 -13.95
N GLY A 241 -17.69 3.12 -14.45
CA GLY A 241 -18.05 3.97 -15.59
C GLY A 241 -19.02 5.11 -15.26
N ASP A 242 -19.48 5.21 -14.01
CA ASP A 242 -20.25 6.35 -13.51
C ASP A 242 -19.34 7.40 -12.88
N TYR A 243 -19.81 8.65 -12.91
CA TYR A 243 -19.19 9.69 -12.09
C TYR A 243 -19.49 9.42 -10.62
N VAL A 244 -18.44 9.40 -9.81
CA VAL A 244 -18.50 9.19 -8.37
C VAL A 244 -17.82 10.33 -7.65
N ARG A 245 -18.35 10.65 -6.46
CA ARG A 245 -17.73 11.51 -5.48
C ARG A 245 -17.06 10.62 -4.45
N ILE A 246 -15.79 10.90 -4.20
CA ILE A 246 -14.99 10.17 -3.22
C ILE A 246 -14.43 11.14 -2.18
N ALA A 247 -14.40 10.71 -0.93
CA ALA A 247 -13.70 11.41 0.14
C ALA A 247 -12.67 10.47 0.77
N GLY A 248 -11.47 10.98 1.02
CA GLY A 248 -10.37 10.23 1.62
C GLY A 248 -9.15 11.13 1.80
N THR A 249 -7.99 10.54 1.97
CA THR A 249 -6.70 11.24 2.03
C THR A 249 -5.97 11.02 0.72
N PHE A 250 -5.48 12.08 0.08
CA PHE A 250 -4.62 11.94 -1.10
C PHE A 250 -3.18 11.70 -0.66
N ASP A 251 -2.54 10.69 -1.23
CA ASP A 251 -1.14 10.36 -1.00
C ASP A 251 -0.41 10.18 -2.35
N MET A 252 0.45 11.14 -2.69
CA MET A 252 1.24 11.10 -3.93
C MET A 252 2.23 9.94 -4.00
N ASP A 253 2.62 9.35 -2.85
CA ASP A 253 3.57 8.24 -2.81
C ASP A 253 2.87 6.88 -3.01
N ILE A 254 1.54 6.82 -2.88
CA ILE A 254 0.74 5.62 -3.15
C ILE A 254 0.39 5.57 -4.63
N ARG A 255 1.17 4.82 -5.40
CA ARG A 255 1.10 4.83 -6.87
C ARG A 255 0.48 3.58 -7.47
N GLY A 256 -0.30 2.84 -6.67
CA GLY A 256 -0.98 1.60 -7.06
C GLY A 256 -0.06 0.47 -7.50
N HIS A 257 -0.64 -0.57 -8.12
CA HIS A 257 0.13 -1.71 -8.62
C HIS A 257 1.19 -1.26 -9.65
N LEU A 258 2.45 -1.67 -9.43
CA LEU A 258 3.61 -1.31 -10.26
C LEU A 258 3.94 0.21 -10.37
N GLY A 259 3.37 1.06 -9.50
CA GLY A 259 3.68 2.48 -9.50
C GLY A 259 3.13 3.27 -10.70
N MET A 260 2.05 2.78 -11.31
CA MET A 260 1.51 3.30 -12.57
C MET A 260 0.72 4.61 -12.44
N TRP A 261 0.38 5.03 -11.22
CA TRP A 261 -0.44 6.22 -10.96
C TRP A 261 0.37 7.40 -10.41
N SER A 262 -0.18 8.60 -10.54
CA SER A 262 0.41 9.86 -10.03
C SER A 262 0.21 10.05 -8.52
N GLY A 263 -0.50 9.11 -7.87
CA GLY A 263 -0.87 9.14 -6.46
C GLY A 263 -2.14 8.33 -6.24
N GLY A 264 -2.55 8.23 -4.98
CA GLY A 264 -3.65 7.37 -4.56
C GLY A 264 -4.55 8.03 -3.52
N ILE A 265 -5.80 7.61 -3.48
CA ILE A 265 -6.74 7.96 -2.41
C ILE A 265 -6.78 6.79 -1.44
N ILE A 266 -6.41 7.07 -0.20
CA ILE A 266 -6.43 6.13 0.92
C ILE A 266 -7.47 6.58 1.95
N ASP A 267 -7.79 5.73 2.93
CA ASP A 267 -8.75 6.02 4.00
C ASP A 267 -10.10 6.53 3.48
N ILE A 268 -10.63 5.87 2.45
CA ILE A 268 -11.85 6.30 1.78
C ILE A 268 -13.05 6.24 2.73
N THR A 269 -13.69 7.40 2.95
CA THR A 269 -14.84 7.60 3.83
C THR A 269 -16.14 7.95 3.10
N LEU A 270 -16.09 8.13 1.78
CA LEU A 270 -17.26 8.33 0.93
C LEU A 270 -16.97 7.74 -0.45
N TYR A 271 -17.93 7.03 -1.04
CA TYR A 271 -17.88 6.62 -2.45
C TYR A 271 -19.32 6.52 -2.97
N GLU A 272 -19.80 7.58 -3.62
CA GLU A 272 -21.19 7.70 -4.04
C GLU A 272 -21.31 8.20 -5.48
N ARG A 273 -22.40 7.83 -6.14
CA ARG A 273 -22.68 8.28 -7.51
C ARG A 273 -23.02 9.77 -7.52
N VAL A 274 -22.41 10.54 -8.42
CA VAL A 274 -22.78 11.94 -8.66
C VAL A 274 -24.07 12.00 -9.46
N THR A 275 -25.02 12.78 -8.99
CA THR A 275 -26.27 13.04 -9.72
C THR A 275 -26.01 13.87 -10.97
N ASN A 276 -26.32 13.33 -12.14
CA ASN A 276 -26.15 14.07 -13.39
C ASN A 276 -27.20 15.17 -13.55
N ARG A 277 -26.93 16.13 -14.44
CA ARG A 277 -27.79 17.30 -14.66
C ARG A 277 -29.23 16.94 -15.08
N LYS A 278 -29.43 15.83 -15.81
CA LYS A 278 -30.77 15.38 -16.23
C LYS A 278 -31.57 14.84 -15.05
N GLU A 279 -30.93 14.07 -14.18
CA GLU A 279 -31.53 13.60 -12.92
C GLU A 279 -31.84 14.76 -11.99
N PHE A 280 -30.89 15.68 -11.81
CA PHE A 280 -31.09 16.86 -10.98
C PHE A 280 -32.29 17.70 -11.45
N ALA A 281 -32.42 17.91 -12.77
CA ALA A 281 -33.57 18.61 -13.34
C ALA A 281 -34.91 17.90 -13.03
N ARG A 282 -34.96 16.57 -13.18
CA ARG A 282 -36.17 15.79 -12.84
C ARG A 282 -36.53 15.88 -11.36
N HIS A 283 -35.56 15.75 -10.46
CA HIS A 283 -35.80 15.89 -9.02
C HIS A 283 -36.32 17.27 -8.66
N ARG A 284 -35.71 18.32 -9.22
CA ARG A 284 -36.15 19.71 -9.02
C ARG A 284 -37.60 19.93 -9.50
N GLU A 285 -37.97 19.38 -10.65
CA GLU A 285 -39.35 19.47 -11.15
C GLU A 285 -40.36 18.76 -10.22
N GLN A 286 -39.98 17.62 -9.66
CA GLN A 286 -40.82 16.88 -8.70
C GLN A 286 -40.99 17.63 -7.38
N GLU A 287 -39.92 18.25 -6.86
CA GLU A 287 -39.99 19.07 -5.66
C GLU A 287 -40.87 20.31 -5.85
N ILE A 288 -40.73 21.01 -6.98
CA ILE A 288 -41.58 22.16 -7.32
C ILE A 288 -43.06 21.74 -7.34
N LYS A 289 -43.39 20.60 -7.95
CA LYS A 289 -44.77 20.07 -7.97
C LYS A 289 -45.29 19.74 -6.57
N LYS A 290 -44.46 19.16 -5.70
CA LYS A 290 -44.84 18.86 -4.31
C LYS A 290 -45.15 20.15 -3.53
N LEU A 291 -44.26 21.14 -3.59
CA LEU A 291 -44.44 22.43 -2.91
C LEU A 291 -45.69 23.17 -3.38
N GLN A 292 -45.98 23.13 -4.69
CA GLN A 292 -47.21 23.70 -5.24
C GLN A 292 -48.46 22.99 -4.73
N THR A 293 -48.42 21.66 -4.62
CA THR A 293 -49.54 20.86 -4.10
C THR A 293 -49.80 21.13 -2.62
N GLU A 294 -48.73 21.21 -1.81
CA GLU A 294 -48.79 21.55 -0.38
C GLU A 294 -49.30 22.98 -0.14
N SER A 295 -48.82 23.96 -0.92
CA SER A 295 -49.33 25.34 -0.85
C SER A 295 -50.80 25.43 -1.22
N THR A 296 -51.26 24.69 -2.23
CA THR A 296 -52.67 24.68 -2.65
C THR A 296 -53.56 24.07 -1.56
N LYS A 297 -53.11 22.98 -0.93
CA LYS A 297 -53.81 22.33 0.18
C LYS A 297 -53.91 23.23 1.41
N ASN A 298 -52.81 23.88 1.81
CA ASN A 298 -52.81 24.81 2.93
C ASN A 298 -53.75 26.01 2.69
N ASN A 299 -53.75 26.55 1.47
CA ASN A 299 -54.66 27.65 1.10
C ASN A 299 -56.14 27.24 1.19
N MET A 300 -56.49 26.02 0.76
CA MET A 300 -57.86 25.49 0.89
C MET A 300 -58.28 25.28 2.35
N GLU A 301 -57.37 24.83 3.23
CA GLU A 301 -57.63 24.64 4.66
C GLU A 301 -57.80 25.98 5.41
N THR A 302 -57.12 27.06 4.98
CA THR A 302 -57.35 28.42 5.51
C THR A 302 -58.64 29.07 5.01
N MET A 303 -59.19 28.66 3.87
CA MET A 303 -60.48 29.17 3.36
C MET A 303 -61.70 28.47 3.98
N THR A 304 -61.49 27.37 4.71
CA THR A 304 -62.56 26.59 5.37
C THR A 304 -62.64 26.81 6.88
N LYS A 305 -61.85 27.75 7.43
CA LYS A 305 -61.96 28.28 8.79
C LYS A 305 -62.47 29.71 8.75
#